data_AF-A0A930U826-F1
#
_entry.id   AF-A0A930U826-F1
#
_cell.length_a   1.000
_cell.length_b   1.000
_cell.length_c   1.000
_cell.angle_alpha   90.00
_cell.angle_beta   90.00
_cell.angle_gamma   90.00
#
_symmetry.space_group_name_H-M   'P 1'
#
loop_
_entity.id
_entity.type
_entity.pdbx_description
1 polymer ?
#
loop_
_entity_poly.entity_id
_entity_poly.type
_entity_poly.pdbx_seq_one_letter_code
_entity_poly.pdbx_strand_id
1 'polypeptide(L)'
;MKKYFLHNGTENSGPYDLDELKTKSITKTTPVWYEGMKNWKYAGEIAELNTIFATVPPPISSFKTPPPTPKMEQKSSSHKIIGLPKTSFFVILTALVTLIGISVLNTMQENRSQELKLKNHKTEVENYQYELQQKEIANQKIIAAQEEKAAAERMLKEKKNAGNNRLLVIQQIIAEYQTQLKETEKKLNDVSGFKLLRTASEKKEQMNLLQKNIDSFKIETVKLKNESDQLKLELEKTQ
;
A
#
# COMPACT_ATOMS: atom_id res chain seq x y z
N MET A 1 25.13 28.15 -17.96
CA MET A 1 24.63 28.71 -19.24
C MET A 1 23.27 29.33 -18.94
N LYS A 2 23.05 30.59 -19.30
CA LYS A 2 21.77 31.27 -19.03
C LYS A 2 20.72 30.78 -20.01
N LYS A 3 19.51 30.51 -19.53
CA LYS A 3 18.39 30.05 -20.35
C LYS A 3 17.35 31.15 -20.48
N TYR A 4 16.92 31.40 -21.71
CA TYR A 4 16.01 32.49 -22.07
C TYR A 4 14.67 31.94 -22.54
N PHE A 5 13.60 32.61 -22.14
CA PHE A 5 12.23 32.33 -22.56
C PHE A 5 11.71 33.50 -23.38
N LEU A 6 11.08 33.20 -24.51
CA LEU A 6 10.49 34.16 -25.42
C LEU A 6 8.97 34.11 -25.32
N HIS A 7 8.31 35.26 -25.47
CA HIS A 7 6.87 35.33 -25.60
C HIS A 7 6.49 35.93 -26.96
N ASN A 8 5.87 35.13 -27.82
CA ASN A 8 5.47 35.56 -29.18
C ASN A 8 4.01 36.03 -29.24
N GLY A 9 3.43 36.45 -28.11
CA GLY A 9 2.08 37.01 -28.00
C GLY A 9 0.94 35.99 -27.85
N THR A 10 1.21 34.70 -28.07
CA THR A 10 0.22 33.61 -27.91
C THR A 10 0.73 32.51 -26.99
N GLU A 11 2.03 32.17 -27.05
CA GLU A 11 2.64 31.12 -26.23
C GLU A 11 4.05 31.51 -25.75
N ASN A 12 4.47 30.92 -24.63
CA ASN A 12 5.83 31.02 -24.12
C ASN A 12 6.69 29.92 -24.75
N SER A 13 7.76 30.31 -25.42
CA SER A 13 8.69 29.39 -26.06
C SER A 13 10.04 29.43 -25.34
N GLY A 14 10.57 28.26 -24.97
CA GLY A 14 11.88 28.12 -24.31
C GLY A 14 11.99 26.81 -23.53
N PRO A 15 13.11 26.56 -22.83
CA PRO A 15 14.28 27.42 -22.66
C PRO A 15 15.24 27.40 -23.87
N TYR A 16 15.64 28.58 -24.35
CA TYR A 16 16.63 28.74 -25.42
C TYR A 16 17.98 29.24 -24.91
N ASP A 17 19.05 28.91 -25.62
CA ASP A 17 20.39 29.48 -25.41
C ASP A 17 20.65 30.71 -26.30
N LEU A 18 21.69 31.50 -26.00
CA LEU A 18 22.01 32.72 -26.75
C LEU A 18 22.25 32.46 -28.25
N ASP A 19 22.90 31.35 -28.57
CA ASP A 19 23.17 30.94 -29.96
C ASP A 19 21.90 30.50 -30.71
N GLU A 20 20.95 29.92 -29.99
CA GLU A 20 19.63 29.54 -30.52
C GLU A 20 18.76 30.78 -30.77
N LEU A 21 18.85 31.79 -29.90
CA LEU A 21 18.17 33.08 -30.09
C LEU A 21 18.68 33.83 -31.33
N LYS A 22 19.98 33.74 -31.63
CA LYS A 22 20.56 34.28 -32.87
C LYS A 22 19.98 33.58 -34.11
N THR A 23 19.78 32.28 -34.02
CA THR A 23 19.21 31.46 -35.11
C THR A 23 17.71 31.73 -35.32
N LYS A 24 16.96 32.00 -34.23
CA LYS A 24 15.52 32.29 -34.25
C LYS A 24 15.14 33.68 -34.79
N SER A 25 16.11 34.55 -35.09
CA SER A 25 15.87 35.91 -35.62
C SER A 25 14.84 36.71 -34.80
N ILE A 26 15.04 36.78 -33.48
CA ILE A 26 14.21 37.59 -32.58
C ILE A 26 14.25 39.07 -32.99
N THR A 27 13.18 39.83 -32.70
CA THR A 27 13.11 41.29 -32.92
C THR A 27 13.32 42.04 -31.60
N LYS A 28 13.80 43.29 -31.65
CA LYS A 28 14.01 44.15 -30.45
C LYS A 28 12.77 44.31 -29.56
N THR A 29 11.59 44.14 -30.14
CA THR A 29 10.27 44.25 -29.48
C THR A 29 9.76 42.93 -28.91
N THR A 30 10.52 41.83 -29.00
CA THR A 30 10.11 40.53 -28.44
C THR A 30 10.28 40.55 -26.92
N PRO A 31 9.25 40.25 -26.11
CA PRO A 31 9.41 40.08 -24.67
C PRO A 31 10.24 38.83 -24.35
N VAL A 32 11.28 39.01 -23.54
CA VAL A 32 12.22 37.98 -23.11
C VAL A 32 12.29 37.97 -21.59
N TRP A 33 12.38 36.78 -21.02
CA TRP A 33 12.62 36.57 -19.60
C TRP A 33 13.71 35.51 -19.40
N TYR A 34 14.52 35.68 -18.36
CA TYR A 34 15.49 34.67 -17.93
C TYR A 34 15.53 34.60 -16.40
N GLU A 35 16.01 33.47 -15.89
CA GLU A 35 16.11 33.19 -14.47
C GLU A 35 16.97 34.24 -13.74
N GLY A 36 16.34 35.05 -12.88
CA GLY A 36 16.97 36.19 -12.19
C GLY A 36 16.36 37.57 -12.51
N MET A 37 15.45 37.66 -13.49
CA MET A 37 14.65 38.88 -13.73
C MET A 37 13.31 38.85 -12.98
N LYS A 38 12.94 39.97 -12.32
CA LYS A 38 11.63 40.11 -11.65
C LYS A 38 10.45 40.22 -12.64
N ASN A 39 10.68 40.77 -13.84
CA ASN A 39 9.63 41.04 -14.83
C ASN A 39 10.15 40.73 -16.24
N TRP A 40 9.24 40.45 -17.18
CA TRP A 40 9.55 40.36 -18.61
C TRP A 40 10.09 41.69 -19.12
N LYS A 41 11.15 41.64 -19.93
CA LYS A 41 11.73 42.83 -20.56
C LYS A 41 11.83 42.63 -22.06
N TYR A 42 11.85 43.72 -22.82
CA TYR A 42 12.04 43.65 -24.26
C TYR A 42 13.48 43.23 -24.61
N ALA A 43 13.64 42.43 -25.66
CA ALA A 43 14.94 41.92 -26.10
C ALA A 43 15.97 43.04 -26.33
N GLY A 44 15.54 44.23 -26.78
CA GLY A 44 16.42 45.39 -26.98
C GLY A 44 16.91 46.08 -25.70
N GLU A 45 16.25 45.87 -24.56
CA GLU A 45 16.65 46.44 -23.26
C GLU A 45 17.70 45.59 -22.54
N ILE A 46 17.93 44.37 -23.01
CA ILE A 46 18.89 43.44 -22.45
C ILE A 46 20.22 43.62 -23.18
N ALA A 47 21.21 44.21 -22.50
CA ALA A 47 22.53 44.51 -23.07
C ALA A 47 23.21 43.26 -23.69
N GLU A 48 22.96 42.07 -23.13
CA GLU A 48 23.50 40.79 -23.64
C GLU A 48 22.90 40.37 -24.99
N LEU A 49 21.66 40.77 -25.30
CA LEU A 49 20.98 40.46 -26.57
C LEU A 49 21.24 41.52 -27.66
N ASN A 50 21.75 42.71 -27.30
CA ASN A 50 22.07 43.76 -28.25
C ASN A 50 23.14 43.35 -29.28
N THR A 51 24.03 42.42 -28.93
CA THR A 51 25.02 41.84 -29.86
C THR A 51 24.37 41.07 -31.01
N ILE A 52 23.18 40.48 -30.81
CA ILE A 52 22.43 39.77 -31.86
C ILE A 52 21.88 40.77 -32.89
N PHE A 53 21.48 41.97 -32.44
CA PHE A 53 20.92 43.02 -33.29
C PHE A 53 21.96 43.90 -33.98
N ALA A 54 23.25 43.76 -33.65
CA ALA A 54 24.31 44.67 -34.08
C ALA A 54 24.83 44.44 -35.53
N THR A 55 24.27 43.49 -36.27
CA THR A 55 24.76 43.13 -37.62
C THR A 55 23.75 43.46 -38.71
N VAL A 56 23.40 44.74 -38.85
CA VAL A 56 22.72 45.24 -40.05
C VAL A 56 23.62 46.29 -40.71
N PRO A 57 24.26 45.99 -41.86
CA PRO A 57 24.98 47.02 -42.60
C PRO A 57 23.98 48.09 -43.09
N PRO A 58 24.42 49.36 -43.20
CA PRO A 58 23.55 50.46 -43.60
C PRO A 58 22.94 50.22 -45.00
N PRO A 59 21.65 50.53 -45.20
CA PRO A 59 21.00 50.39 -46.49
C PRO A 59 21.59 51.36 -47.51
N ILE A 60 21.95 50.84 -48.69
CA ILE A 60 22.42 51.63 -49.82
C ILE A 60 21.23 52.43 -50.35
N SER A 61 21.33 53.75 -50.25
CA SER A 61 20.32 54.69 -50.71
C SER A 61 20.42 54.93 -52.22
N SER A 62 19.25 55.06 -52.84
CA SER A 62 18.95 55.75 -54.11
C SER A 62 19.53 55.22 -55.43
N PHE A 63 18.62 54.74 -56.28
CA PHE A 63 18.29 55.48 -57.51
C PHE A 63 16.76 55.63 -57.63
N LYS A 64 16.30 56.88 -57.49
CA LYS A 64 14.96 57.34 -57.87
C LYS A 64 14.95 57.61 -59.38
N THR A 65 13.87 57.28 -60.06
CA THR A 65 13.28 58.16 -61.10
C THR A 65 11.74 58.04 -61.11
N PRO A 66 11.01 59.12 -61.50
CA PRO A 66 9.63 59.40 -61.11
C PRO A 66 8.55 59.05 -62.18
N PRO A 67 7.25 59.16 -61.84
CA PRO A 67 6.04 58.78 -62.62
C PRO A 67 5.51 59.97 -63.49
N PRO A 68 4.42 59.90 -64.34
CA PRO A 68 3.10 59.27 -64.06
C PRO A 68 2.18 58.73 -65.23
N THR A 69 1.29 57.80 -64.83
CA THR A 69 -0.15 57.57 -65.28
C THR A 69 -0.49 57.12 -66.73
N PRO A 70 -1.66 56.49 -67.02
CA PRO A 70 -2.77 56.01 -66.18
C PRO A 70 -3.24 54.53 -66.40
N LYS A 71 -3.86 53.99 -65.34
CA LYS A 71 -4.96 52.99 -65.25
C LYS A 71 -5.40 52.26 -66.54
N MET A 72 -5.25 50.93 -66.56
CA MET A 72 -6.09 50.05 -67.38
C MET A 72 -6.40 48.75 -66.64
N GLU A 73 -7.68 48.41 -66.69
CA GLU A 73 -8.40 47.45 -65.86
C GLU A 73 -8.04 46.00 -66.22
N GLN A 74 -7.64 45.21 -65.23
CA GLN A 74 -7.55 43.76 -65.37
C GLN A 74 -8.95 43.16 -65.29
N LYS A 75 -9.50 42.87 -66.47
CA LYS A 75 -10.71 42.10 -66.73
C LYS A 75 -10.70 40.78 -65.95
N SER A 76 -11.58 40.68 -64.95
CA SER A 76 -11.93 39.42 -64.29
C SER A 76 -12.60 38.50 -65.31
N SER A 77 -11.84 37.51 -65.80
CA SER A 77 -12.37 36.42 -66.62
C SER A 77 -13.22 35.49 -65.76
N SER A 78 -14.54 35.67 -65.83
CA SER A 78 -15.54 34.72 -65.31
C SER A 78 -15.46 33.40 -66.09
N HIS A 79 -14.59 32.48 -65.64
CA HIS A 79 -14.62 31.10 -66.09
C HIS A 79 -15.64 30.32 -65.26
N LYS A 80 -16.79 30.03 -65.87
CA LYS A 80 -17.85 29.18 -65.31
C LYS A 80 -17.31 27.75 -65.17
N ILE A 81 -17.33 27.18 -63.97
CA ILE A 81 -16.93 25.78 -63.72
C ILE A 81 -18.23 25.00 -63.53
N ILE A 82 -18.50 24.02 -64.41
CA ILE A 82 -19.68 23.13 -64.33
C ILE A 82 -20.98 23.93 -64.19
N GLY A 83 -21.20 24.94 -65.04
CA GLY A 83 -22.47 25.67 -65.06
C GLY A 83 -22.72 26.65 -63.90
N LEU A 84 -21.82 26.77 -62.91
CA LEU A 84 -21.94 27.70 -61.77
C LEU A 84 -20.81 28.75 -61.71
N PRO A 85 -21.04 29.91 -61.08
CA PRO A 85 -19.96 30.86 -60.80
C PRO A 85 -18.97 30.24 -59.80
N LYS A 86 -17.67 30.48 -59.99
CA LYS A 86 -16.59 29.86 -59.20
C LYS A 86 -16.78 30.01 -57.69
N THR A 87 -17.25 31.17 -57.23
CA THR A 87 -17.46 31.47 -55.81
C THR A 87 -18.49 30.56 -55.17
N SER A 88 -19.64 30.33 -55.82
CA SER A 88 -20.68 29.44 -55.32
C SER A 88 -20.22 27.98 -55.30
N PHE A 89 -19.43 27.54 -56.28
CA PHE A 89 -18.88 26.18 -56.29
C PHE A 89 -17.97 25.91 -55.08
N PHE A 90 -17.05 26.83 -54.76
CA PHE A 90 -16.20 26.68 -53.57
C PHE A 90 -17.00 26.73 -52.27
N VAL A 91 -18.02 27.59 -52.17
CA VAL A 91 -18.90 27.62 -50.98
C VAL A 91 -19.61 26.29 -50.77
N ILE A 92 -20.20 25.71 -51.83
CA ILE A 92 -20.87 24.40 -51.75
C ILE A 92 -19.88 23.30 -51.36
N LEU A 93 -18.67 23.31 -51.94
CA LEU A 93 -17.63 22.35 -51.62
C LEU A 93 -17.18 22.44 -50.15
N THR A 94 -16.97 23.65 -49.63
CA THR A 94 -16.59 23.88 -48.22
C THR A 94 -17.70 23.46 -47.25
N ALA A 95 -18.97 23.68 -47.61
CA ALA A 95 -20.12 23.24 -46.82
C ALA A 95 -20.21 21.71 -46.77
N LEU A 96 -19.98 21.02 -47.91
CA LEU A 96 -19.96 19.57 -47.98
C LEU A 96 -18.84 18.97 -47.12
N VAL A 97 -17.62 19.51 -47.22
CA VAL A 97 -16.47 19.06 -46.41
C VAL A 97 -16.71 19.28 -44.92
N THR A 98 -17.30 20.41 -44.54
CA THR A 98 -17.66 20.70 -43.13
C THR A 98 -18.69 19.71 -42.60
N LEU A 99 -19.74 19.39 -43.38
CA LEU A 99 -20.76 18.41 -42.99
C LEU A 99 -20.16 17.00 -42.83
N ILE A 100 -19.28 16.59 -43.73
CA ILE A 100 -18.55 15.31 -43.63
C ILE A 100 -17.67 15.32 -42.36
N GLY A 101 -16.95 16.41 -42.10
CA GLY A 101 -16.13 16.57 -40.90
C GLY A 101 -16.94 16.44 -39.61
N ILE A 102 -18.11 17.09 -39.52
CA ILE A 102 -19.02 16.98 -38.37
C ILE A 102 -19.52 15.54 -38.21
N SER A 103 -19.91 14.88 -39.32
CA SER A 103 -20.35 13.47 -39.28
C SER A 103 -19.26 12.54 -38.76
N VAL A 104 -18.01 12.72 -39.20
CA VAL A 104 -16.86 11.92 -38.73
C VAL A 104 -16.56 12.20 -37.25
N LEU A 105 -16.59 13.47 -36.83
CA LEU A 105 -16.36 13.85 -35.42
C LEU A 105 -17.44 13.26 -34.50
N ASN A 106 -18.71 13.31 -34.90
CA ASN A 106 -19.81 12.70 -34.15
C ASN A 106 -19.61 11.17 -34.01
N THR A 107 -19.23 10.50 -35.11
CA THR A 107 -18.96 9.06 -35.12
C THR A 107 -17.77 8.69 -34.20
N MET A 108 -16.70 9.49 -34.21
CA MET A 108 -15.55 9.28 -33.30
C MET A 108 -15.93 9.50 -31.84
N GLN A 109 -16.76 10.51 -31.54
CA GLN A 109 -17.20 10.81 -30.19
C GLN A 109 -18.11 9.71 -29.63
N GLU A 110 -19.00 9.17 -30.45
CA GLU A 110 -19.86 8.04 -30.08
C GLU A 110 -19.04 6.80 -29.76
N ASN A 111 -18.09 6.42 -30.63
CA ASN A 111 -17.19 5.29 -30.38
C ASN A 111 -16.41 5.44 -29.06
N ARG A 112 -15.87 6.64 -28.79
CA ARG A 112 -15.18 6.94 -27.52
C ARG A 112 -16.12 6.83 -26.31
N SER A 113 -17.36 7.29 -26.44
CA SER A 113 -18.35 7.19 -25.35
C SER A 113 -18.67 5.73 -25.03
N GLN A 114 -18.86 4.89 -26.05
CA GLN A 114 -19.13 3.46 -25.86
C GLN A 114 -17.94 2.74 -25.21
N GLU A 115 -16.71 3.05 -25.63
CA GLU A 115 -15.50 2.50 -25.03
C GLU A 115 -15.40 2.87 -23.54
N LEU A 116 -15.67 4.13 -23.19
CA LEU A 116 -15.66 4.57 -21.79
C LEU A 116 -16.76 3.90 -20.97
N LYS A 117 -17.97 3.75 -21.51
CA LYS A 117 -19.06 3.02 -20.85
C LYS A 117 -18.69 1.57 -20.60
N LEU A 118 -18.07 0.91 -21.60
CA LEU A 118 -17.65 -0.48 -21.48
C LEU A 118 -16.53 -0.65 -20.45
N LYS A 119 -15.55 0.27 -20.42
CA LYS A 119 -14.51 0.28 -19.40
C LYS A 119 -15.08 0.53 -18.01
N ASN A 120 -15.93 1.53 -17.84
CA ASN A 120 -16.56 1.83 -16.55
C ASN A 120 -17.38 0.64 -16.06
N HIS A 121 -18.22 0.06 -16.91
CA HIS A 121 -19.01 -1.12 -16.57
C HIS A 121 -18.12 -2.31 -16.19
N LYS A 122 -17.05 -2.56 -16.94
CA LYS A 122 -16.08 -3.60 -16.61
C LYS A 122 -15.45 -3.34 -15.23
N THR A 123 -15.04 -2.12 -14.94
CA THR A 123 -14.50 -1.73 -13.64
C THR A 123 -15.53 -1.91 -12.51
N GLU A 124 -16.80 -1.55 -12.73
CA GLU A 124 -17.88 -1.78 -11.76
C GLU A 124 -18.06 -3.27 -11.45
N VAL A 125 -18.04 -4.13 -12.48
CA VAL A 125 -18.12 -5.58 -12.31
C VAL A 125 -16.90 -6.09 -11.55
N GLU A 126 -15.69 -5.68 -11.92
CA GLU A 126 -14.45 -6.08 -11.22
C GLU A 126 -14.45 -5.64 -9.75
N ASN A 127 -14.90 -4.42 -9.46
CA ASN A 127 -15.05 -3.92 -8.10
C ASN A 127 -16.07 -4.76 -7.31
N TYR A 128 -17.22 -5.08 -7.91
CA TYR A 128 -18.21 -5.93 -7.28
C TYR A 128 -17.68 -7.34 -6.98
N GLN A 129 -16.94 -7.94 -7.92
CA GLN A 129 -16.29 -9.23 -7.70
C GLN A 129 -15.26 -9.15 -6.55
N TYR A 130 -14.49 -8.07 -6.49
CA TYR A 130 -13.53 -7.85 -5.41
C TYR A 130 -14.23 -7.71 -4.05
N GLU A 131 -15.34 -6.98 -3.97
CA GLU A 131 -16.14 -6.87 -2.75
C GLU A 131 -16.70 -8.23 -2.30
N LEU A 132 -17.19 -9.05 -3.23
CA LEU A 132 -17.64 -10.41 -2.94
C LEU A 132 -16.51 -11.27 -2.38
N GLN A 133 -15.32 -11.22 -3.00
CA GLN A 133 -14.14 -11.95 -2.52
C GLN A 133 -13.73 -11.49 -1.12
N GLN A 134 -13.74 -10.18 -0.85
CA GLN A 134 -13.44 -9.64 0.48
C GLN A 134 -14.45 -10.11 1.52
N LYS A 135 -15.74 -10.14 1.15
CA LYS A 135 -16.80 -10.64 2.01
C LYS A 135 -16.63 -12.13 2.31
N GLU A 136 -16.26 -12.92 1.32
CA GLU A 136 -15.98 -14.35 1.49
C GLU A 136 -14.78 -14.57 2.42
N ILE A 137 -13.67 -13.86 2.20
CA ILE A 137 -12.49 -13.90 3.08
C ILE A 137 -12.85 -13.47 4.50
N ALA A 138 -13.67 -12.43 4.66
CA ALA A 138 -14.14 -12.00 5.98
C ALA A 138 -14.97 -13.09 6.66
N ASN A 139 -15.90 -13.73 5.94
CA ASN A 139 -16.68 -14.84 6.47
C ASN A 139 -15.80 -16.05 6.84
N GLN A 140 -14.83 -16.41 6.00
CA GLN A 140 -13.87 -17.48 6.30
C GLN A 140 -13.05 -17.15 7.55
N LYS A 141 -12.59 -15.90 7.71
CA LYS A 141 -11.90 -15.45 8.92
C LYS A 141 -12.78 -15.52 10.16
N ILE A 142 -14.06 -15.19 10.06
CA ILE A 142 -15.01 -15.30 11.16
C ILE A 142 -15.16 -16.76 11.57
N ILE A 143 -15.35 -17.66 10.60
CA ILE A 143 -15.47 -19.11 10.85
C ILE A 143 -14.19 -19.65 11.49
N ALA A 144 -13.02 -19.33 10.93
CA ALA A 144 -11.73 -19.75 11.49
C ALA A 144 -11.52 -19.23 12.91
N ALA A 145 -11.86 -17.97 13.20
CA ALA A 145 -11.77 -17.41 14.54
C ALA A 145 -12.76 -18.07 15.53
N GLN A 146 -13.95 -18.46 15.06
CA GLN A 146 -14.91 -19.22 15.87
C GLN A 146 -14.40 -20.64 16.16
N GLU A 147 -13.82 -21.30 15.16
CA GLU A 147 -13.23 -22.63 15.31
C GLU A 147 -12.01 -22.61 16.23
N GLU A 148 -11.12 -21.62 16.09
CA GLU A 148 -9.97 -21.42 16.97
C GLU A 148 -10.42 -21.19 18.43
N LYS A 149 -11.45 -20.34 18.63
CA LYS A 149 -12.04 -20.12 19.96
C LYS A 149 -12.65 -21.40 20.53
N ALA A 150 -13.40 -22.15 19.72
CA ALA A 150 -14.00 -23.42 20.15
C ALA A 150 -12.93 -24.48 20.44
N ALA A 151 -11.85 -24.53 19.65
CA ALA A 151 -10.72 -25.43 19.88
C ALA A 151 -9.96 -25.05 21.16
N ALA A 152 -9.70 -23.75 21.38
CA ALA A 152 -9.10 -23.25 22.62
C ALA A 152 -9.96 -23.57 23.85
N GLU A 153 -11.29 -23.43 23.74
CA GLU A 153 -12.22 -23.80 24.82
C GLU A 153 -12.20 -25.32 25.10
N ARG A 154 -12.14 -26.15 24.05
CA ARG A 154 -11.99 -27.61 24.21
C ARG A 154 -10.67 -27.97 24.88
N MET A 155 -9.56 -27.39 24.45
CA MET A 155 -8.25 -27.60 25.08
C MET A 155 -8.24 -27.15 26.54
N LEU A 156 -8.88 -26.02 26.84
CA LEU A 156 -9.02 -25.53 28.21
C LEU A 156 -9.83 -26.50 29.06
N LYS A 157 -10.94 -27.01 28.54
CA LYS A 157 -11.78 -28.01 29.22
C LYS A 157 -11.03 -29.31 29.44
N GLU A 158 -10.26 -29.77 28.45
CA GLU A 158 -9.41 -30.95 28.58
C GLU A 158 -8.33 -30.76 29.64
N LYS A 159 -7.63 -29.62 29.63
CA LYS A 159 -6.63 -29.26 30.65
C LYS A 159 -7.25 -29.22 32.05
N LYS A 160 -8.45 -28.65 32.19
CA LYS A 160 -9.20 -28.64 33.46
C LYS A 160 -9.54 -30.05 33.94
N ASN A 161 -10.06 -30.89 33.04
CA ASN A 161 -10.38 -32.28 33.35
C ASN A 161 -9.13 -33.08 33.74
N ALA A 162 -8.03 -32.92 33.00
CA ALA A 162 -6.75 -33.56 33.30
C ALA A 162 -6.20 -33.12 34.66
N GLY A 163 -6.25 -31.82 34.97
CA GLY A 163 -5.88 -31.27 36.28
C GLY A 163 -6.73 -31.85 37.41
N ASN A 164 -8.04 -31.87 37.25
CA ASN A 164 -8.97 -32.46 38.23
C ASN A 164 -8.71 -33.97 38.45
N ASN A 165 -8.48 -34.72 37.36
CA ASN A 165 -8.14 -36.14 37.45
C ASN A 165 -6.80 -36.35 38.19
N ARG A 166 -5.79 -35.53 37.91
CA ARG A 166 -4.50 -35.58 38.62
C ARG A 166 -4.66 -35.27 40.11
N LEU A 167 -5.48 -34.29 40.47
CA LEU A 167 -5.79 -33.99 41.87
C LEU A 167 -6.42 -35.19 42.60
N LEU A 168 -7.37 -35.88 41.95
CA LEU A 168 -7.98 -37.09 42.49
C LEU A 168 -6.93 -38.19 42.71
N VAL A 169 -6.05 -38.43 41.74
CA VAL A 169 -4.95 -39.41 41.86
C VAL A 169 -4.00 -39.03 43.01
N ILE A 170 -3.61 -37.77 43.14
CA ILE A 170 -2.77 -37.30 44.24
C ILE A 170 -3.46 -37.56 45.59
N GLN A 171 -4.75 -37.29 45.70
CA GLN A 171 -5.52 -37.56 46.90
C GLN A 171 -5.52 -39.05 47.27
N GLN A 172 -5.65 -39.94 46.28
CA GLN A 172 -5.56 -41.39 46.49
C GLN A 172 -4.17 -41.81 46.96
N ILE A 173 -3.10 -41.32 46.33
CA ILE A 173 -1.71 -41.63 46.73
C ILE A 173 -1.43 -41.16 48.16
N ILE A 174 -1.89 -39.95 48.53
CA ILE A 174 -1.73 -39.45 49.89
C ILE A 174 -2.46 -40.36 50.89
N ALA A 175 -3.67 -40.83 50.59
CA ALA A 175 -4.40 -41.75 51.46
C ALA A 175 -3.67 -43.11 51.59
N GLU A 176 -3.06 -43.59 50.51
CA GLU A 176 -2.24 -44.80 50.53
C GLU A 176 -0.99 -44.61 51.41
N TYR A 177 -0.24 -43.52 51.24
CA TYR A 177 0.91 -43.20 52.08
C TYR A 177 0.53 -43.03 53.55
N GLN A 178 -0.62 -42.42 53.86
CA GLN A 178 -1.11 -42.35 55.23
C GLN A 178 -1.37 -43.73 55.83
N THR A 179 -1.86 -44.67 55.03
CA THR A 179 -2.09 -46.06 55.46
C THR A 179 -0.76 -46.78 55.71
N GLN A 180 0.18 -46.70 54.76
CA GLN A 180 1.51 -47.29 54.87
C GLN A 180 2.31 -46.69 56.05
N LEU A 181 2.17 -45.39 56.29
CA LEU A 181 2.80 -44.69 57.42
C LEU A 181 2.28 -45.23 58.75
N LYS A 182 0.96 -45.35 58.93
CA LYS A 182 0.36 -45.95 60.14
C LYS A 182 0.84 -47.39 60.38
N GLU A 183 0.93 -48.20 59.33
CA GLU A 183 1.43 -49.57 59.44
C GLU A 183 2.91 -49.61 59.83
N THR A 184 3.73 -48.73 59.25
CA THR A 184 5.16 -48.64 59.54
C THR A 184 5.42 -48.13 60.96
N GLU A 185 4.64 -47.16 61.44
CA GLU A 185 4.69 -46.67 62.83
C GLU A 185 4.29 -47.78 63.82
N LYS A 186 3.26 -48.57 63.50
CA LYS A 186 2.89 -49.74 64.31
C LYS A 186 4.05 -50.74 64.39
N LYS A 187 4.65 -51.10 63.24
CA LYS A 187 5.83 -51.98 63.18
C LYS A 187 7.00 -51.43 64.00
N LEU A 188 7.25 -50.11 63.96
CA LEU A 188 8.29 -49.46 64.74
C LEU A 188 8.04 -49.60 66.26
N ASN A 189 6.80 -49.39 66.70
CA ASN A 189 6.39 -49.58 68.09
C ASN A 189 6.53 -51.04 68.54
N ASP A 190 6.12 -51.99 67.71
CA ASP A 190 6.27 -53.43 67.98
C ASP A 190 7.75 -53.84 68.12
N VAL A 191 8.61 -53.34 67.23
CA VAL A 191 10.08 -53.56 67.29
C VAL A 191 10.68 -52.94 68.55
N SER A 192 10.19 -51.77 68.97
CA SER A 192 10.63 -51.09 70.19
C SER A 192 10.27 -51.90 71.46
N GLY A 193 9.04 -52.44 71.52
CA GLY A 193 8.52 -53.15 72.70
C GLY A 193 9.02 -54.60 72.87
N PHE A 194 9.37 -55.31 71.79
CA PHE A 194 9.78 -56.72 71.88
C PHE A 194 11.26 -56.91 72.27
N LYS A 195 11.54 -57.81 73.22
CA LYS A 195 12.88 -58.12 73.74
C LYS A 195 13.42 -59.50 73.32
N LEU A 196 12.60 -60.36 72.73
CA LEU A 196 12.77 -61.80 72.93
C LEU A 196 13.79 -62.50 72.00
N LEU A 197 14.16 -61.99 70.82
CA LEU A 197 14.86 -62.82 69.81
C LEU A 197 15.86 -62.09 68.87
N ARG A 198 16.33 -60.87 69.19
CA ARG A 198 17.24 -60.10 68.29
C ARG A 198 18.39 -59.47 69.06
N THR A 199 19.54 -59.32 68.40
CA THR A 199 20.67 -58.56 68.97
C THR A 199 20.37 -57.05 69.00
N ALA A 200 21.04 -56.31 69.89
CA ALA A 200 20.86 -54.86 70.00
C ALA A 200 21.20 -54.11 68.69
N SER A 201 22.16 -54.63 67.91
CA SER A 201 22.57 -54.05 66.63
C SER A 201 21.50 -54.23 65.55
N GLU A 202 20.98 -55.46 65.36
CA GLU A 202 19.93 -55.75 64.37
C GLU A 202 18.65 -54.97 64.65
N LYS A 203 18.28 -54.83 65.93
CA LYS A 203 17.14 -54.00 66.34
C LYS A 203 17.34 -52.53 65.96
N LYS A 204 18.52 -51.97 66.23
CA LYS A 204 18.85 -50.58 65.89
C LYS A 204 18.81 -50.34 64.38
N GLU A 205 19.34 -51.28 63.60
CA GLU A 205 19.33 -51.22 62.13
C GLU A 205 17.91 -51.27 61.56
N GLN A 206 17.08 -52.20 62.04
CA GLN A 206 15.66 -52.28 61.66
C GLN A 206 14.88 -51.01 62.02
N MET A 207 15.09 -50.46 63.22
CA MET A 207 14.46 -49.20 63.62
C MET A 207 14.89 -48.03 62.73
N ASN A 208 16.18 -47.95 62.37
CA ASN A 208 16.68 -46.91 61.48
C ASN A 208 16.07 -47.02 60.07
N LEU A 209 15.94 -48.25 59.56
CA LEU A 209 15.29 -48.50 58.27
C LEU A 209 13.80 -48.08 58.28
N LEU A 210 13.07 -48.45 59.34
CA LEU A 210 11.66 -48.06 59.50
C LEU A 210 11.51 -46.53 59.64
N GLN A 211 12.40 -45.88 60.40
CA GLN A 211 12.42 -44.42 60.54
C GLN A 211 12.70 -43.74 59.20
N LYS A 212 13.67 -44.23 58.44
CA LYS A 212 13.99 -43.72 57.09
C LYS A 212 12.80 -43.85 56.13
N ASN A 213 12.05 -44.96 56.20
CA ASN A 213 10.84 -45.13 55.40
C ASN A 213 9.74 -44.15 55.81
N ILE A 214 9.53 -43.94 57.12
CA ILE A 214 8.58 -42.94 57.63
C ILE A 214 8.95 -41.54 57.12
N ASP A 215 10.23 -41.17 57.21
CA ASP A 215 10.70 -39.85 56.76
C ASP A 215 10.53 -39.70 55.24
N SER A 216 10.80 -40.76 54.47
CA SER A 216 10.55 -40.79 53.02
C SER A 216 9.08 -40.56 52.67
N PHE A 217 8.16 -41.26 53.34
CA PHE A 217 6.72 -41.07 53.12
C PHE A 217 6.25 -39.67 53.49
N LYS A 218 6.79 -39.09 54.57
CA LYS A 218 6.49 -37.71 54.98
C LYS A 218 6.97 -36.71 53.93
N ILE A 219 8.19 -36.85 53.43
CA ILE A 219 8.75 -35.98 52.39
C ILE A 219 7.90 -36.05 51.11
N GLU A 220 7.59 -37.26 50.63
CA GLU A 220 6.80 -37.39 49.39
C GLU A 220 5.37 -36.87 49.58
N THR A 221 4.77 -37.03 50.77
CA THR A 221 3.46 -36.44 51.08
C THR A 221 3.49 -34.91 51.00
N VAL A 222 4.54 -34.27 51.54
CA VAL A 222 4.71 -32.80 51.45
C VAL A 222 4.87 -32.37 49.99
N LYS A 223 5.66 -33.10 49.21
CA LYS A 223 5.88 -32.82 47.79
C LYS A 223 4.58 -32.93 46.98
N LEU A 224 3.82 -34.02 47.17
CA LEU A 224 2.52 -34.23 46.53
C LEU A 224 1.49 -33.18 46.93
N LYS A 225 1.51 -32.74 48.20
CA LYS A 225 0.66 -31.64 48.66
C LYS A 225 0.99 -30.33 47.96
N ASN A 226 2.27 -30.00 47.83
CA ASN A 226 2.71 -28.82 47.09
C ASN A 226 2.32 -28.90 45.61
N GLU A 227 2.45 -30.06 44.96
CA GLU A 227 1.98 -30.28 43.59
C GLU A 227 0.46 -30.06 43.47
N SER A 228 -0.32 -30.62 44.39
CA SER A 228 -1.77 -30.40 44.46
C SER A 228 -2.12 -28.92 44.60
N ASP A 229 -1.44 -28.19 45.48
CA ASP A 229 -1.72 -26.77 45.72
C ASP A 229 -1.36 -25.91 44.50
N GLN A 230 -0.28 -26.25 43.79
CA GLN A 230 0.07 -25.62 42.50
C GLN A 230 -0.99 -25.90 41.43
N LEU A 231 -1.43 -27.15 41.28
CA LEU A 231 -2.46 -27.53 40.32
C LEU A 231 -3.79 -26.83 40.60
N LYS A 232 -4.19 -26.70 41.87
CA LYS A 232 -5.38 -25.94 42.26
C LYS A 232 -5.28 -24.47 41.86
N LEU A 233 -4.13 -23.84 42.14
CA LEU A 233 -3.87 -22.45 41.75
C LEU A 233 -3.91 -22.27 40.23
N GLU A 234 -3.36 -23.21 39.47
CA GLU A 234 -3.45 -23.19 38.00
C GLU A 234 -4.90 -23.33 37.51
N LEU A 235 -5.69 -24.20 38.13
CA LEU A 235 -7.11 -24.37 37.79
C LEU A 235 -7.92 -23.12 38.11
N GLU A 236 -7.69 -22.47 39.25
CA GLU A 236 -8.33 -21.19 39.62
C GLU A 236 -7.96 -20.06 38.65
N LYS A 237 -6.71 -19.97 38.22
CA LYS A 237 -6.27 -18.97 37.22
C LYS A 237 -6.89 -19.17 35.84
N THR A 238 -7.35 -20.38 35.54
CA THR A 238 -8.01 -20.71 34.27
C THR A 238 -9.53 -20.56 34.31
N GLN A 239 -10.09 -20.13 35.45
CA GLN A 239 -11.52 -19.93 35.68
C GLN A 239 -11.93 -18.50 35.32
#